data_AF-A0AAD8PNZ3-F1
#
_entry.id   AF-A0AAD8PNZ3-F1
#
_cell.length_a   1.000
_cell.length_b   1.000
_cell.length_c   1.000
_cell.angle_alpha   90.00
_cell.angle_beta   90.00
_cell.angle_gamma   90.00
#
_symmetry.space_group_name_H-M   'P 1'
#
loop_
_entity.id
_entity.type
_entity.pdbx_description
1 polymer ?
#
loop_
_entity_poly.entity_id
_entity_poly.type
_entity_poly.pdbx_seq_one_letter_code
_entity_poly.pdbx_strand_id
1 'polypeptide(L)'
;MPSGSFARFPDLPPEIRLKIWDEAAAGTSMHIFDVCFPSWRDSGRSKRAFLGADGAMTRSNHDRWTKYSECVFLDTLEVGPAELARQTRVARHAYDPSVYRLRSTMRLTCSEASAAVQRRMSSKSVNTVYLPGRDRRIEYDNDNDVLFLRFRDGGAIMNLTDGVLLGEFEASRTNELTELLEGPWSVEMAETLRGAGRIALDVAEAWAPPAIGAVVHEEAAYLACCLQQGLQVLYLVDHCHGHCTRCKRHNIRADQLQTRGPLYRQLQSRDTDGAMIRAPEVIHGVGKTYREVFDFEGLGWSYEHPNYVFAAAMDEMIRSQQADADKQAFEGVKVLLVEDDEVEGVDTTMLMDCRLDSASKRFAGEAPSLCLRWSS
;
A
#
# COMPACT_ATOMS: atom_id res chain seq x y z
N MET A 1 -5.35 -1.59 -34.28
CA MET A 1 -5.16 -2.36 -33.03
C MET A 1 -4.34 -3.60 -33.36
N PRO A 2 -3.12 -3.76 -32.84
CA PRO A 2 -2.47 -5.06 -32.79
C PRO A 2 -2.94 -5.76 -31.50
N SER A 3 -3.66 -6.85 -31.67
CA SER A 3 -3.97 -7.84 -30.66
C SER A 3 -2.71 -8.60 -30.28
N GLY A 4 -1.97 -8.11 -29.29
CA GLY A 4 -0.82 -8.82 -28.70
C GLY A 4 -1.25 -9.96 -27.78
N SER A 5 -2.17 -10.84 -28.19
CA SER A 5 -2.23 -12.16 -27.57
C SER A 5 -1.10 -12.97 -28.17
N PHE A 6 -0.27 -13.62 -27.36
CA PHE A 6 0.69 -14.62 -27.81
C PHE A 6 -0.10 -15.81 -28.37
N ALA A 7 -0.67 -15.66 -29.58
CA ALA A 7 -1.72 -16.51 -30.12
C ALA A 7 -1.26 -17.97 -30.32
N ARG A 8 0.07 -18.16 -30.37
CA ARG A 8 0.75 -19.44 -30.49
C ARG A 8 1.20 -20.01 -29.15
N PHE A 9 0.85 -19.38 -28.01
CA PHE A 9 1.14 -19.92 -26.69
C PHE A 9 0.61 -21.35 -26.53
N PRO A 10 -0.61 -21.70 -26.98
CA PRO A 10 -1.11 -23.07 -26.90
C PRO A 10 -0.31 -24.05 -27.77
N ASP A 11 0.37 -23.59 -28.82
CA ASP A 11 1.18 -24.41 -29.72
C ASP A 11 2.53 -24.83 -29.09
N LEU A 12 2.92 -24.20 -27.97
CA LEU A 12 4.18 -24.52 -27.30
C LEU A 12 4.11 -25.91 -26.65
N PRO A 13 5.23 -26.65 -26.61
CA PRO A 13 5.31 -27.91 -25.87
C PRO A 13 4.84 -27.72 -24.41
N PRO A 14 4.11 -28.68 -23.82
CA PRO A 14 3.60 -28.58 -22.45
C PRO A 14 4.66 -28.21 -21.42
N GLU A 15 5.88 -28.72 -21.58
CA GLU A 15 7.03 -28.44 -20.70
C GLU A 15 7.43 -26.96 -20.74
N ILE A 16 7.34 -26.33 -21.92
CA ILE A 16 7.65 -24.90 -22.09
C ILE A 16 6.51 -24.06 -21.51
N ARG A 17 5.25 -24.44 -21.75
CA ARG A 17 4.08 -23.76 -21.17
C ARG A 17 4.13 -23.80 -19.63
N LEU A 18 4.47 -24.95 -19.05
CA LEU A 18 4.67 -25.11 -17.62
C LEU A 18 5.82 -24.25 -17.08
N LYS A 19 6.97 -24.23 -17.76
CA LYS A 19 8.09 -23.36 -17.36
C LYS A 19 7.71 -21.88 -17.37
N ILE A 20 6.97 -21.43 -18.39
CA ILE A 20 6.51 -20.03 -18.46
C ILE A 20 5.57 -19.72 -17.29
N TRP A 21 4.66 -20.64 -16.96
CA TRP A 21 3.76 -20.43 -15.83
C TRP A 21 4.45 -20.51 -14.47
N ASP A 22 5.44 -21.38 -14.32
CA ASP A 22 6.25 -21.48 -13.10
C ASP A 22 7.09 -20.20 -12.93
N GLU A 23 7.68 -19.66 -13.99
CA GLU A 23 8.44 -18.40 -13.97
C GLU A 23 7.54 -17.19 -13.69
N ALA A 24 6.39 -17.08 -14.38
CA ALA A 24 5.43 -16.00 -14.17
C ALA A 24 4.81 -16.03 -12.76
N ALA A 25 4.82 -17.20 -12.13
CA ALA A 25 4.44 -17.40 -10.75
C ALA A 25 5.67 -17.55 -9.83
N ALA A 26 6.88 -17.16 -10.20
CA ALA A 26 8.08 -17.22 -9.34
C ALA A 26 8.31 -15.89 -8.58
N GLY A 27 9.20 -15.92 -7.58
CA GLY A 27 9.70 -14.74 -6.88
C GLY A 27 8.72 -14.03 -5.95
N THR A 28 9.25 -13.15 -5.12
CA THR A 28 8.47 -12.32 -4.19
C THR A 28 7.53 -11.39 -4.94
N SER A 29 6.24 -11.40 -4.62
CA SER A 29 5.21 -10.65 -5.34
C SER A 29 4.59 -9.53 -4.51
N MET A 30 4.19 -8.44 -5.16
CA MET A 30 3.46 -7.33 -4.55
C MET A 30 1.94 -7.51 -4.71
N HIS A 31 1.18 -7.32 -3.63
CA HIS A 31 -0.28 -7.34 -3.61
C HIS A 31 -0.83 -6.04 -3.03
N ILE A 32 -1.42 -5.18 -3.88
CA ILE A 32 -1.86 -3.84 -3.47
C ILE A 32 -3.36 -3.81 -3.22
N PHE A 33 -3.74 -3.25 -2.07
CA PHE A 33 -5.12 -3.06 -1.67
C PHE A 33 -5.36 -1.64 -1.21
N ASP A 34 -6.53 -1.12 -1.59
CA ASP A 34 -7.02 0.15 -1.05
C ASP A 34 -7.53 -0.08 0.37
N VAL A 35 -7.11 0.77 1.29
CA VAL A 35 -7.73 0.86 2.62
C VAL A 35 -8.94 1.78 2.53
N CYS A 36 -10.12 1.23 2.81
CA CYS A 36 -11.39 1.94 2.75
C CYS A 36 -11.83 2.35 4.14
N PHE A 37 -12.01 3.65 4.33
CA PHE A 37 -12.49 4.24 5.57
C PHE A 37 -14.02 4.44 5.55
N PRO A 38 -14.70 4.30 6.71
CA PRO A 38 -16.08 4.75 6.86
C PRO A 38 -16.20 6.23 6.49
N SER A 39 -17.27 6.61 5.80
CA SER A 39 -17.34 7.87 5.04
C SER A 39 -17.60 9.10 5.93
N TRP A 40 -16.54 9.81 6.32
CA TRP A 40 -16.64 11.13 6.99
C TRP A 40 -16.31 12.31 6.04
N ARG A 41 -15.52 12.06 4.99
CA ARG A 41 -15.07 13.07 4.01
C ARG A 41 -15.86 13.09 2.70
N ASP A 42 -17.02 12.43 2.67
CA ASP A 42 -17.88 12.32 1.48
C ASP A 42 -17.18 11.81 0.20
N SER A 43 -16.01 11.19 0.33
CA SER A 43 -15.27 10.65 -0.82
C SER A 43 -16.00 9.50 -1.49
N GLY A 44 -17.05 8.96 -0.87
CA GLY A 44 -17.89 7.87 -1.36
C GLY A 44 -17.17 6.54 -1.54
N ARG A 45 -15.88 6.41 -1.16
CA ARG A 45 -15.06 5.22 -1.48
C ARG A 45 -15.59 3.95 -0.82
N SER A 46 -15.91 3.99 0.47
CA SER A 46 -16.50 2.85 1.20
C SER A 46 -17.76 2.36 0.50
N LYS A 47 -18.67 3.27 0.12
CA LYS A 47 -19.88 2.93 -0.63
C LYS A 47 -19.59 2.41 -2.05
N ARG A 48 -18.64 3.02 -2.77
CA ARG A 48 -18.22 2.62 -4.13
C ARG A 48 -17.64 1.21 -4.18
N ALA A 49 -16.99 0.74 -3.12
CA ALA A 49 -16.46 -0.62 -3.04
C ALA A 49 -17.54 -1.69 -3.27
N PHE A 50 -18.80 -1.38 -2.91
CA PHE A 50 -19.96 -2.27 -3.05
C PHE A 50 -20.77 -2.01 -4.32
N LEU A 51 -20.37 -1.07 -5.19
CA LEU A 51 -21.06 -0.87 -6.46
C LEU A 51 -20.71 -1.97 -7.48
N GLY A 52 -21.72 -2.37 -8.25
CA GLY A 52 -21.56 -3.22 -9.41
C GLY A 52 -20.75 -2.56 -10.53
N ALA A 53 -20.42 -3.33 -11.56
CA ALA A 53 -19.70 -2.81 -12.73
C ALA A 53 -20.50 -1.75 -13.51
N ASP A 54 -21.82 -1.79 -13.39
CA ASP A 54 -22.78 -0.81 -13.92
C ASP A 54 -22.94 0.43 -13.02
N GLY A 55 -22.23 0.49 -11.90
CA GLY A 55 -22.37 1.54 -10.89
C GLY A 55 -23.63 1.41 -10.03
N ALA A 56 -24.43 0.34 -10.19
CA ALA A 56 -25.63 0.12 -9.40
C ALA A 56 -25.32 -0.60 -8.09
N MET A 57 -26.08 -0.28 -7.04
CA MET A 57 -26.02 -0.98 -5.76
C MET A 57 -27.16 -1.99 -5.69
N THR A 58 -26.81 -3.28 -5.74
CA THR A 58 -27.79 -4.35 -5.50
C THR A 58 -28.18 -4.38 -4.03
N ARG A 59 -29.35 -4.98 -3.71
CA ARG A 59 -29.79 -5.13 -2.32
C ARG A 59 -28.77 -5.90 -1.46
N SER A 60 -28.23 -7.01 -1.99
CA SER A 60 -27.18 -7.77 -1.29
C SER A 60 -25.91 -6.95 -1.05
N ASN A 61 -25.51 -6.12 -2.01
CA ASN A 61 -24.36 -5.22 -1.83
C ASN A 61 -24.65 -4.13 -0.80
N HIS A 62 -25.87 -3.60 -0.77
CA HIS A 62 -26.30 -2.64 0.23
C HIS A 62 -26.25 -3.26 1.64
N ASP A 63 -26.82 -4.45 1.83
CA ASP A 63 -26.83 -5.14 3.13
C ASP A 63 -25.40 -5.40 3.64
N ARG A 64 -24.48 -5.80 2.74
CA ARG A 64 -23.06 -5.94 3.09
C ARG A 64 -22.40 -4.59 3.37
N TRP A 65 -22.66 -3.57 2.57
CA TRP A 65 -22.13 -2.22 2.84
C TRP A 65 -22.57 -1.73 4.22
N THR A 66 -23.83 -1.93 4.62
CA THR A 66 -24.31 -1.58 5.96
C THR A 66 -23.56 -2.31 7.08
N LYS A 67 -23.11 -3.56 6.86
CA LYS A 67 -22.25 -4.27 7.83
C LYS A 67 -20.87 -3.61 7.99
N TYR A 68 -20.30 -3.08 6.90
CA TYR A 68 -18.94 -2.52 6.87
C TYR A 68 -18.92 -0.98 6.87
N SER A 69 -20.08 -0.31 6.96
CA SER A 69 -20.17 1.14 6.79
C SER A 69 -19.54 1.92 7.94
N GLU A 70 -19.33 1.26 9.08
CA GLU A 70 -18.73 1.80 10.30
C GLU A 70 -17.34 1.21 10.58
N CYS A 71 -16.77 0.44 9.65
CA CYS A 71 -15.51 -0.27 9.85
C CYS A 71 -14.49 0.07 8.76
N VAL A 72 -13.20 -0.04 9.10
CA VAL A 72 -12.12 0.00 8.10
C VAL A 72 -11.98 -1.38 7.45
N PHE A 73 -11.88 -1.42 6.12
CA PHE A 73 -11.75 -2.67 5.36
C PHE A 73 -10.89 -2.51 4.12
N LEU A 74 -10.47 -3.64 3.54
CA LEU A 74 -9.66 -3.68 2.32
C LEU A 74 -10.54 -3.84 1.08
N ASP A 75 -10.19 -3.14 0.00
CA ASP A 75 -10.80 -3.32 -1.31
C ASP A 75 -9.72 -3.39 -2.41
N THR A 76 -10.13 -3.80 -3.61
CA THR A 76 -9.24 -3.79 -4.78
C THR A 76 -8.77 -2.38 -5.10
N LEU A 77 -7.55 -2.25 -5.61
CA LEU A 77 -6.99 -1.00 -6.11
C LEU A 77 -7.92 -0.36 -7.16
N GLU A 78 -8.38 0.88 -6.92
CA GLU A 78 -8.99 1.68 -7.99
C GLU A 78 -7.92 2.11 -8.99
N VAL A 79 -8.17 1.87 -10.29
CA VAL A 79 -7.27 2.15 -11.42
C VAL A 79 -8.02 2.72 -12.61
N GLY A 80 -7.28 3.27 -13.58
CA GLY A 80 -7.81 3.75 -14.86
C GLY A 80 -7.94 5.27 -14.95
N PRO A 81 -8.58 5.79 -16.02
CA PRO A 81 -8.56 7.23 -16.31
C PRO A 81 -9.16 8.11 -15.21
N ALA A 82 -10.23 7.64 -14.56
CA ALA A 82 -10.85 8.34 -13.44
C ALA A 82 -9.94 8.40 -12.21
N GLU A 83 -9.05 7.42 -12.04
CA GLU A 83 -8.03 7.42 -10.98
C GLU A 83 -6.89 8.37 -11.30
N LEU A 84 -6.37 8.29 -12.52
CA LEU A 84 -5.29 9.18 -12.99
C LEU A 84 -5.70 10.66 -12.91
N ALA A 85 -6.98 10.97 -13.14
CA ALA A 85 -7.50 12.32 -13.06
C ALA A 85 -7.62 12.87 -11.63
N ARG A 86 -7.53 12.02 -10.58
CA ARG A 86 -7.66 12.50 -9.19
C ARG A 86 -6.45 13.30 -8.76
N GLN A 87 -6.66 14.30 -7.92
CA GLN A 87 -5.59 15.11 -7.36
C GLN A 87 -5.21 14.59 -5.98
N THR A 88 -4.31 13.61 -5.96
CA THR A 88 -3.87 12.95 -4.73
C THR A 88 -2.34 13.02 -4.61
N ARG A 89 -1.82 12.83 -3.40
CA ARG A 89 -0.37 12.75 -3.15
C ARG A 89 0.20 11.35 -3.28
N VAL A 90 -0.64 10.34 -3.51
CA VAL A 90 -0.24 8.94 -3.61
C VAL A 90 -0.19 8.50 -5.07
N ALA A 91 0.47 7.38 -5.33
CA ALA A 91 0.58 6.84 -6.69
C ALA A 91 -0.81 6.51 -7.28
N ARG A 92 -1.05 7.02 -8.50
CA ARG A 92 -2.26 6.76 -9.30
C ARG A 92 -1.88 5.89 -10.48
N HIS A 93 -2.61 4.80 -10.69
CA HIS A 93 -2.25 3.80 -11.69
C HIS A 93 -3.32 3.71 -12.79
N ALA A 94 -2.88 3.61 -14.04
CA ALA A 94 -3.76 3.29 -15.17
C ALA A 94 -4.22 1.82 -15.13
N TYR A 95 -3.35 0.95 -14.64
CA TYR A 95 -3.55 -0.50 -14.52
C TYR A 95 -3.20 -1.01 -13.12
N ASP A 96 -3.81 -2.10 -12.66
CA ASP A 96 -3.57 -2.69 -11.33
C ASP A 96 -2.29 -3.53 -11.34
N PRO A 97 -1.18 -3.08 -10.71
CA PRO A 97 0.08 -3.81 -10.72
C PRO A 97 0.08 -5.00 -9.73
N SER A 98 -1.04 -5.30 -9.07
CA SER A 98 -1.09 -6.37 -8.07
C SER A 98 -1.05 -7.76 -8.69
N VAL A 99 -0.09 -8.58 -8.26
CA VAL A 99 0.10 -9.94 -8.79
C VAL A 99 -1.08 -10.88 -8.51
N TYR A 100 -1.91 -10.59 -7.49
CA TYR A 100 -3.07 -11.44 -7.20
C TYR A 100 -4.07 -11.44 -8.35
N ARG A 101 -4.18 -10.33 -9.12
CA ARG A 101 -5.03 -10.26 -10.31
C ARG A 101 -4.51 -11.18 -11.40
N LEU A 102 -3.21 -11.11 -11.68
CA LEU A 102 -2.55 -11.99 -12.64
C LEU A 102 -2.75 -13.46 -12.25
N ARG A 103 -2.46 -13.83 -11.00
CA ARG A 103 -2.64 -15.21 -10.51
C ARG A 103 -4.09 -15.67 -10.60
N SER A 104 -5.04 -14.78 -10.33
CA SER A 104 -6.46 -15.09 -10.46
C SER A 104 -6.84 -15.37 -11.92
N THR A 105 -6.33 -14.58 -12.85
CA THR A 105 -6.52 -14.81 -14.29
C THR A 105 -5.87 -16.13 -14.70
N MET A 106 -4.62 -16.39 -14.30
CA MET A 106 -3.91 -17.65 -14.57
C MET A 106 -4.70 -18.88 -14.12
N ARG A 107 -5.27 -18.86 -12.91
CA ARG A 107 -6.13 -19.95 -12.39
C ARG A 107 -7.33 -20.25 -13.29
N LEU A 108 -7.83 -19.26 -14.04
CA LEU A 108 -8.98 -19.39 -14.94
C LEU A 108 -8.59 -19.69 -16.39
N THR A 109 -7.35 -19.42 -16.79
CA THR A 109 -6.92 -19.55 -18.19
C THR A 109 -6.77 -21.01 -18.65
N CYS A 110 -6.05 -21.83 -17.88
CA CYS A 110 -5.84 -23.25 -18.22
C CYS A 110 -5.43 -24.09 -16.99
N SER A 111 -5.51 -25.41 -17.12
CA SER A 111 -5.18 -26.35 -16.04
C SER A 111 -3.71 -26.28 -15.63
N GLU A 112 -2.78 -26.09 -16.57
CA GLU A 112 -1.35 -26.00 -16.28
C GLU A 112 -1.02 -24.74 -15.45
N ALA A 113 -1.61 -23.60 -15.81
CA ALA A 113 -1.46 -22.34 -15.08
C ALA A 113 -2.07 -22.43 -13.67
N SER A 114 -3.23 -23.06 -13.55
CA SER A 114 -3.86 -23.32 -12.25
C SER A 114 -2.98 -24.21 -11.37
N ALA A 115 -2.43 -25.29 -11.93
CA ALA A 115 -1.53 -26.19 -11.23
C ALA A 115 -0.22 -25.52 -10.80
N ALA A 116 0.33 -24.59 -11.60
CA ALA A 116 1.51 -23.80 -11.23
C ALA A 116 1.24 -22.92 -10.01
N VAL A 117 0.12 -22.17 -10.02
CA VAL A 117 -0.27 -21.34 -8.87
C VAL A 117 -0.56 -22.19 -7.63
N GLN A 118 -1.22 -23.34 -7.79
CA GLN A 118 -1.51 -24.23 -6.67
C GLN A 118 -0.25 -24.86 -6.07
N ARG A 119 0.70 -25.33 -6.91
CA ARG A 119 1.99 -25.87 -6.46
C ARG A 119 2.73 -24.86 -5.60
N ARG A 120 2.80 -23.59 -6.04
CA ARG A 120 3.43 -22.51 -5.28
C ARG A 120 2.82 -22.31 -3.89
N MET A 121 1.50 -22.44 -3.76
CA MET A 121 0.80 -22.21 -2.50
C MET A 121 0.80 -23.43 -1.56
N SER A 122 0.87 -24.65 -2.11
CA SER A 122 0.62 -25.89 -1.38
C SER A 122 1.59 -26.21 -0.24
N SER A 123 2.78 -25.61 -0.23
CA SER A 123 3.84 -25.90 0.75
C SER A 123 4.21 -24.69 1.62
N LYS A 124 3.41 -23.61 1.59
CA LYS A 124 3.78 -22.32 2.18
C LYS A 124 2.76 -21.85 3.20
N SER A 125 3.16 -20.94 4.08
CA SER A 125 2.21 -20.22 4.93
C SER A 125 1.33 -19.36 4.03
N VAL A 126 0.01 -19.54 4.13
CA VAL A 126 -0.95 -18.79 3.32
C VAL A 126 -1.68 -17.79 4.21
N ASN A 127 -1.71 -16.54 3.79
CA ASN A 127 -2.59 -15.54 4.38
C ASN A 127 -3.71 -15.15 3.39
N THR A 128 -4.84 -14.69 3.92
CA THR A 128 -6.05 -14.43 3.15
C THR A 128 -6.54 -13.01 3.36
N VAL A 129 -6.70 -12.27 2.26
CA VAL A 129 -7.36 -10.97 2.24
C VAL A 129 -8.82 -11.16 1.86
N TYR A 130 -9.75 -10.65 2.66
CA TYR A 130 -11.16 -10.60 2.31
C TYR A 130 -11.57 -9.20 1.85
N LEU A 131 -12.23 -9.14 0.68
CA LEU A 131 -12.73 -7.92 0.06
C LEU A 131 -14.26 -7.90 0.16
N PRO A 132 -14.84 -7.22 1.16
CA PRO A 132 -16.27 -7.27 1.41
C PRO A 132 -17.09 -6.66 0.28
N GLY A 133 -16.57 -5.66 -0.44
CA GLY A 133 -17.24 -5.08 -1.61
C GLY A 133 -17.50 -6.10 -2.72
N ARG A 134 -16.56 -7.02 -2.92
CA ARG A 134 -16.55 -8.01 -4.03
C ARG A 134 -16.95 -9.41 -3.61
N ASP A 135 -17.24 -9.64 -2.33
CA ASP A 135 -17.46 -10.98 -1.75
C ASP A 135 -16.31 -11.96 -1.98
N ARG A 136 -15.08 -11.45 -1.94
CA ARG A 136 -13.95 -12.17 -2.52
C ARG A 136 -12.86 -12.40 -1.50
N ARG A 137 -12.35 -13.63 -1.47
CA ARG A 137 -11.10 -13.98 -0.78
C ARG A 137 -9.95 -14.06 -1.77
N ILE A 138 -8.81 -13.55 -1.35
CA ILE A 138 -7.55 -13.58 -2.11
C ILE A 138 -6.50 -14.19 -1.20
N GLU A 139 -5.91 -15.28 -1.65
CA GLU A 139 -4.84 -15.96 -0.94
C GLU A 139 -3.49 -15.52 -1.51
N TYR A 140 -2.50 -15.34 -0.64
CA TYR A 140 -1.13 -15.05 -1.01
C TYR A 140 -0.14 -15.79 -0.11
N ASP A 141 1.10 -15.92 -0.60
CA ASP A 141 2.19 -16.58 0.09
C ASP A 141 2.74 -15.64 1.17
N ASN A 142 2.42 -15.93 2.42
CA ASN A 142 2.68 -15.04 3.54
C ASN A 142 4.17 -14.92 3.90
N ASP A 143 4.97 -15.93 3.55
CA ASP A 143 6.39 -15.97 3.87
C ASP A 143 7.19 -15.06 2.92
N ASN A 144 6.73 -14.94 1.66
CA ASN A 144 7.47 -14.24 0.61
C ASN A 144 6.76 -13.00 0.08
N ASP A 145 5.45 -13.05 -0.17
CA ASP A 145 4.74 -11.96 -0.84
C ASP A 145 4.45 -10.79 0.12
N VAL A 146 4.29 -9.60 -0.44
CA VAL A 146 4.15 -8.35 0.30
C VAL A 146 2.75 -7.78 0.15
N LEU A 147 2.14 -7.45 1.29
CA LEU A 147 0.85 -6.78 1.37
C LEU A 147 1.06 -5.26 1.36
N PHE A 148 0.79 -4.61 0.24
CA PHE A 148 0.82 -3.16 0.13
C PHE A 148 -0.53 -2.58 0.50
N LEU A 149 -0.55 -1.75 1.55
CA LEU A 149 -1.71 -0.98 1.98
C LEU A 149 -1.63 0.45 1.41
N ARG A 150 -2.62 0.84 0.58
CA ARG A 150 -2.71 2.20 0.02
C ARG A 150 -3.76 3.02 0.77
N PHE A 151 -3.31 4.06 1.46
CA PHE A 151 -4.09 5.01 2.24
C PHE A 151 -4.23 6.33 1.46
N ARG A 152 -5.32 6.48 0.71
CA ARG A 152 -5.50 7.46 -0.39
C ARG A 152 -5.55 8.96 -0.01
N ASP A 153 -6.63 9.67 -0.34
CA ASP A 153 -6.82 11.13 -0.17
C ASP A 153 -6.94 11.54 1.31
N GLY A 154 -5.84 11.36 1.99
CA GLY A 154 -5.76 11.38 3.44
C GLY A 154 -4.64 10.47 3.93
N GLY A 155 -3.44 10.62 3.36
CA GLY A 155 -2.25 9.86 3.77
C GLY A 155 -2.25 9.71 5.29
N ALA A 156 -2.00 8.49 5.77
CA ALA A 156 -2.26 8.08 7.15
C ALA A 156 -1.77 9.11 8.19
N ILE A 157 -0.70 9.86 7.86
CA ILE A 157 -0.08 10.84 8.75
C ILE A 157 -0.57 12.30 8.54
N MET A 158 -1.01 12.68 7.34
CA MET A 158 -1.43 14.05 7.02
C MET A 158 -2.75 14.46 7.66
N ASN A 159 -3.68 13.51 7.79
CA ASN A 159 -4.98 13.74 8.41
C ASN A 159 -4.91 13.97 9.92
N LEU A 160 -3.81 13.55 10.58
CA LEU A 160 -3.52 13.84 11.98
C LEU A 160 -3.33 15.33 12.25
N THR A 161 -2.69 16.00 11.30
CA THR A 161 -2.07 17.29 11.55
C THR A 161 -3.00 18.48 11.45
N ASP A 162 -4.14 18.33 10.76
CA ASP A 162 -5.18 19.35 10.71
C ASP A 162 -6.16 19.26 11.92
N GLY A 163 -6.08 18.21 12.76
CA GLY A 163 -6.94 18.01 13.95
C GLY A 163 -6.34 18.47 15.29
N VAL A 164 -5.01 18.49 15.43
CA VAL A 164 -4.34 18.77 16.73
C VAL A 164 -4.10 20.27 16.98
N LEU A 165 -4.26 21.14 15.97
CA LEU A 165 -3.88 22.56 16.07
C LEU A 165 -4.99 23.55 16.49
N LEU A 166 -6.19 23.08 16.84
CA LEU A 166 -7.26 23.94 17.38
C LEU A 166 -7.83 23.36 18.68
N GLY A 167 -7.07 23.56 19.76
CA GLY A 167 -7.58 24.09 21.03
C GLY A 167 -8.71 23.35 21.76
N GLU A 168 -8.33 22.82 22.93
CA GLU A 168 -9.15 22.76 24.15
C GLU A 168 -10.32 21.76 24.19
N PHE A 169 -10.43 21.15 25.36
CA PHE A 169 -11.54 20.35 25.85
C PHE A 169 -12.90 21.00 25.48
N GLU A 170 -13.87 20.15 25.10
CA GLU A 170 -15.30 20.44 24.80
C GLU A 170 -15.75 20.48 23.32
N ALA A 171 -14.91 20.08 22.36
CA ALA A 171 -15.36 19.79 20.98
C ALA A 171 -15.41 18.28 20.71
N SER A 172 -16.52 17.66 21.09
CA SER A 172 -16.89 16.29 20.66
C SER A 172 -17.20 16.26 19.15
N ARG A 173 -16.17 16.33 18.29
CA ARG A 173 -16.29 16.05 16.84
C ARG A 173 -15.01 16.03 16.00
N THR A 174 -13.81 16.13 16.57
CA THR A 174 -12.59 16.28 15.75
C THR A 174 -11.39 15.58 16.38
N ASN A 175 -11.15 14.32 16.01
CA ASN A 175 -9.82 13.68 16.01
C ASN A 175 -9.88 12.43 15.09
N GLU A 176 -9.31 12.55 13.88
CA GLU A 176 -9.45 11.57 12.78
C GLU A 176 -8.57 10.31 12.93
N LEU A 177 -7.58 10.26 13.83
CA LEU A 177 -6.94 9.01 14.27
C LEU A 177 -7.46 8.48 15.60
N THR A 178 -8.06 9.28 16.49
CA THR A 178 -8.82 8.71 17.61
C THR A 178 -9.88 7.74 17.06
N GLU A 179 -10.53 8.01 15.93
CA GLU A 179 -11.40 7.02 15.25
C GLU A 179 -10.72 6.08 14.22
N LEU A 180 -9.47 6.32 13.78
CA LEU A 180 -8.72 5.34 12.93
C LEU A 180 -8.12 4.21 13.78
N LEU A 181 -7.86 4.55 15.05
CA LEU A 181 -7.27 3.74 16.10
C LEU A 181 -8.35 3.25 17.11
N GLU A 182 -9.51 3.90 17.21
CA GLU A 182 -10.67 3.42 17.97
C GLU A 182 -11.82 2.92 17.08
N GLY A 183 -11.78 3.19 15.78
CA GLY A 183 -12.76 2.68 14.82
C GLY A 183 -12.55 1.19 14.59
N PRO A 184 -13.62 0.37 14.62
CA PRO A 184 -13.47 -1.07 14.52
C PRO A 184 -12.91 -1.42 13.14
N TRP A 185 -11.67 -1.87 13.10
CA TRP A 185 -11.18 -2.61 11.95
C TRP A 185 -12.13 -3.77 11.73
N SER A 186 -12.51 -4.00 10.47
CA SER A 186 -13.23 -5.22 10.16
C SER A 186 -12.42 -6.41 10.65
N VAL A 187 -13.11 -7.41 11.20
CA VAL A 187 -12.46 -8.62 11.74
C VAL A 187 -11.52 -9.22 10.70
N GLU A 188 -11.95 -9.23 9.44
CA GLU A 188 -11.18 -9.79 8.34
C GLU A 188 -9.93 -8.97 8.02
N MET A 189 -9.97 -7.63 8.11
CA MET A 189 -8.79 -6.79 7.96
C MET A 189 -7.82 -6.99 9.13
N ALA A 190 -8.32 -7.04 10.36
CA ALA A 190 -7.49 -7.27 11.54
C ALA A 190 -6.79 -8.63 11.49
N GLU A 191 -7.51 -9.69 11.08
CA GLU A 191 -6.93 -11.02 10.88
C GLU A 191 -5.89 -11.03 9.75
N THR A 192 -6.17 -10.35 8.63
CA THR A 192 -5.23 -10.22 7.51
C THR A 192 -3.92 -9.58 7.99
N LEU A 193 -4.00 -8.45 8.69
CA LEU A 193 -2.83 -7.69 9.14
C LEU A 193 -2.06 -8.43 10.24
N ARG A 194 -2.76 -9.08 11.18
CA ARG A 194 -2.16 -9.93 12.22
C ARG A 194 -1.41 -11.13 11.63
N GLY A 195 -1.85 -11.63 10.49
CA GLY A 195 -1.20 -12.73 9.79
C GLY A 195 -0.04 -12.30 8.90
N ALA A 196 0.05 -11.03 8.52
CA ALA A 196 0.94 -10.56 7.47
C ALA A 196 2.41 -10.49 7.92
N GLY A 197 3.27 -11.30 7.28
CA GLY A 197 4.71 -11.27 7.53
C GLY A 197 5.42 -10.07 6.91
N ARG A 198 4.89 -9.51 5.82
CA ARG A 198 5.53 -8.45 5.03
C ARG A 198 4.50 -7.42 4.61
N ILE A 199 4.68 -6.17 5.03
CA ILE A 199 3.74 -5.07 4.75
C ILE A 199 4.48 -3.94 4.06
N ALA A 200 3.85 -3.32 3.07
CA ALA A 200 4.34 -2.13 2.39
C ALA A 200 3.39 -0.93 2.55
N LEU A 201 3.99 0.26 2.69
CA LEU A 201 3.31 1.56 2.77
C LEU A 201 3.91 2.52 1.75
N ASP A 202 3.11 3.44 1.21
CA ASP A 202 3.65 4.51 0.35
C ASP A 202 4.34 5.58 1.21
N VAL A 203 5.56 5.93 0.83
CA VAL A 203 6.35 6.97 1.50
C VAL A 203 5.63 8.33 1.52
N ALA A 204 4.84 8.65 0.50
CA ALA A 204 4.09 9.90 0.47
C ALA A 204 2.96 9.95 1.49
N GLU A 205 2.48 8.79 1.96
CA GLU A 205 1.48 8.67 3.02
C GLU A 205 2.10 8.90 4.41
N ALA A 206 3.42 8.69 4.52
CA ALA A 206 4.21 8.92 5.73
C ALA A 206 4.70 10.37 5.90
N TRP A 207 4.36 11.28 4.98
CA TRP A 207 4.83 12.67 5.06
C TRP A 207 4.03 13.48 6.09
N ALA A 208 4.72 14.03 7.09
CA ALA A 208 4.18 15.02 8.02
C ALA A 208 4.87 16.39 7.84
N PRO A 209 4.14 17.52 8.05
CA PRO A 209 4.78 18.81 8.21
C PRO A 209 5.77 18.81 9.40
N PRO A 210 6.95 19.45 9.29
CA PRO A 210 7.99 19.45 10.33
C PRO A 210 7.54 20.00 11.70
N ALA A 211 6.46 20.77 11.74
CA ALA A 211 5.95 21.41 12.96
C ALA A 211 5.29 20.43 13.96
N ILE A 212 5.19 19.14 13.63
CA ILE A 212 4.27 18.19 14.29
C ILE A 212 4.99 16.88 14.69
N GLY A 213 6.26 16.99 15.10
CA GLY A 213 7.12 15.85 15.39
C GLY A 213 6.64 14.91 16.52
N ALA A 214 5.92 15.42 17.52
CA ALA A 214 5.42 14.60 18.64
C ALA A 214 4.25 13.69 18.24
N VAL A 215 3.31 14.21 17.46
CA VAL A 215 2.14 13.44 16.97
C VAL A 215 2.58 12.31 16.03
N VAL A 216 3.65 12.52 15.24
CA VAL A 216 4.19 11.46 14.38
C VAL A 216 4.67 10.24 15.18
N HIS A 217 5.18 10.43 16.41
CA HIS A 217 5.69 9.34 17.23
C HIS A 217 4.57 8.51 17.89
N GLU A 218 3.55 9.16 18.45
CA GLU A 218 2.40 8.47 19.06
C GLU A 218 1.66 7.61 18.04
N GLU A 219 1.55 8.12 16.81
CA GLU A 219 0.77 7.50 15.75
C GLU A 219 1.56 6.40 15.03
N ALA A 220 2.87 6.58 14.87
CA ALA A 220 3.77 5.49 14.50
C ALA A 220 3.74 4.37 15.55
N ALA A 221 3.71 4.70 16.85
CA ALA A 221 3.65 3.71 17.92
C ALA A 221 2.34 2.92 17.89
N TYR A 222 1.20 3.57 17.64
CA TYR A 222 -0.07 2.86 17.49
C TYR A 222 -0.11 2.00 16.23
N LEU A 223 0.30 2.53 15.08
CA LEU A 223 0.34 1.74 13.84
C LEU A 223 1.26 0.52 14.02
N ALA A 224 2.41 0.70 14.68
CA ALA A 224 3.28 -0.40 15.08
C ALA A 224 2.53 -1.42 15.96
N CYS A 225 1.78 -1.00 16.98
CA CYS A 225 0.98 -1.90 17.84
C CYS A 225 0.05 -2.79 17.02
N CYS A 226 -0.59 -2.25 15.98
CA CYS A 226 -1.52 -3.01 15.18
C CYS A 226 -0.85 -3.97 14.18
N LEU A 227 0.33 -3.61 13.68
CA LEU A 227 1.03 -4.37 12.65
C LEU A 227 2.07 -5.34 13.21
N GLN A 228 2.58 -5.13 14.44
CA GLN A 228 3.76 -5.85 14.96
C GLN A 228 3.59 -7.36 14.98
N GLN A 229 2.37 -7.88 15.16
CA GLN A 229 2.17 -9.30 15.38
C GLN A 229 2.50 -10.09 14.10
N GLY A 230 3.60 -10.84 14.14
CA GLY A 230 4.03 -11.71 13.02
C GLY A 230 4.77 -10.98 11.90
N LEU A 231 4.90 -9.65 11.99
CA LEU A 231 5.59 -8.84 11.00
C LEU A 231 7.10 -9.10 11.03
N GLN A 232 7.64 -9.42 9.86
CA GLN A 232 9.07 -9.62 9.62
C GLN A 232 9.68 -8.38 8.97
N VAL A 233 8.98 -7.75 8.02
CA VAL A 233 9.52 -6.61 7.28
C VAL A 233 8.43 -5.57 7.02
N LEU A 234 8.78 -4.30 7.27
CA LEU A 234 8.00 -3.15 6.82
C LEU A 234 8.72 -2.47 5.66
N TYR A 235 8.07 -2.37 4.51
CA TYR A 235 8.60 -1.68 3.34
C TYR A 235 8.00 -0.28 3.22
N LEU A 236 8.85 0.69 2.93
CA LEU A 236 8.44 2.03 2.54
C LEU A 236 8.71 2.21 1.05
N VAL A 237 7.66 2.41 0.26
CA VAL A 237 7.73 2.49 -1.20
C VAL A 237 7.78 3.96 -1.66
N ASP A 238 8.85 4.38 -2.30
CA ASP A 238 9.00 5.72 -2.88
C ASP A 238 8.56 5.72 -4.36
N HIS A 239 7.33 6.16 -4.60
CA HIS A 239 6.80 6.40 -5.95
C HIS A 239 7.15 7.80 -6.52
N CYS A 240 7.80 8.72 -5.77
CA CYS A 240 8.20 10.04 -6.29
C CYS A 240 9.34 9.92 -7.27
N HIS A 241 10.32 9.07 -6.95
CA HIS A 241 11.52 8.93 -7.75
C HIS A 241 11.19 8.46 -9.17
N GLY A 242 11.75 9.12 -10.19
CA GLY A 242 11.43 8.84 -11.59
C GLY A 242 10.08 9.40 -12.07
N HIS A 243 9.05 9.41 -11.22
CA HIS A 243 7.65 9.58 -11.67
C HIS A 243 6.95 10.87 -11.20
N CYS A 244 7.42 11.57 -10.16
CA CYS A 244 6.75 12.81 -9.75
C CYS A 244 7.11 13.96 -10.70
N THR A 245 6.12 14.51 -11.39
CA THR A 245 6.28 15.62 -12.36
C THR A 245 6.86 16.91 -11.75
N ARG A 246 6.89 17.00 -10.42
CA ARG A 246 7.31 18.17 -9.65
C ARG A 246 8.63 17.97 -8.91
N CYS A 247 8.99 16.74 -8.51
CA CYS A 247 10.30 16.45 -7.92
C CYS A 247 11.29 16.27 -9.08
N LYS A 248 12.32 17.12 -9.22
CA LYS A 248 13.35 17.05 -10.29
C LYS A 248 14.26 15.81 -10.17
N ARG A 249 13.71 14.66 -9.76
CA ARG A 249 14.39 13.41 -9.39
C ARG A 249 14.22 12.34 -10.48
N HIS A 250 14.17 12.76 -11.73
CA HIS A 250 13.74 11.91 -12.87
C HIS A 250 14.80 10.93 -13.40
N ASN A 251 16.03 10.94 -12.88
CA ASN A 251 17.16 10.22 -13.48
C ASN A 251 17.86 9.22 -12.53
N ILE A 252 17.35 9.04 -11.32
CA ILE A 252 17.97 8.16 -10.33
C ILE A 252 17.32 6.79 -10.42
N ARG A 253 18.15 5.77 -10.68
CA ARG A 253 17.74 4.36 -10.75
C ARG A 253 18.15 3.63 -9.49
N ALA A 254 17.51 2.49 -9.19
CA ALA A 254 17.78 1.76 -7.97
C ALA A 254 19.24 1.25 -7.90
N ASP A 255 19.84 0.91 -9.04
CA ASP A 255 21.24 0.47 -9.15
C ASP A 255 22.25 1.53 -8.69
N GLN A 256 21.90 2.82 -8.81
CA GLN A 256 22.73 3.94 -8.36
C GLN A 256 22.65 4.17 -6.84
N LEU A 257 21.61 3.64 -6.18
CA LEU A 257 21.32 3.86 -4.76
C LEU A 257 21.67 2.65 -3.88
N GLN A 258 22.66 1.85 -4.30
CA GLN A 258 23.10 0.64 -3.59
C GLN A 258 24.19 0.91 -2.54
N THR A 259 24.63 2.16 -2.40
CA THR A 259 25.59 2.58 -1.38
C THR A 259 24.93 2.57 -0.01
N ARG A 260 25.44 1.78 0.93
CA ARG A 260 24.92 1.74 2.32
C ARG A 260 25.45 2.94 3.11
N GLY A 261 24.70 4.04 3.10
CA GLY A 261 25.02 5.32 3.75
C GLY A 261 24.88 5.31 5.28
N PRO A 262 25.26 6.40 5.96
CA PRO A 262 25.13 6.52 7.41
C PRO A 262 23.68 6.42 7.92
N LEU A 263 22.69 6.96 7.21
CA LEU A 263 21.27 6.83 7.59
C LEU A 263 20.83 5.36 7.59
N TYR A 264 21.17 4.60 6.55
CA TYR A 264 20.87 3.16 6.49
C TYR A 264 21.53 2.39 7.63
N ARG A 265 22.81 2.67 7.92
CA ARG A 265 23.54 1.99 9.00
C ARG A 265 22.96 2.30 10.38
N GLN A 266 22.50 3.54 10.60
CA GLN A 266 21.85 3.89 11.86
C GLN A 266 20.51 3.16 12.01
N LEU A 267 19.70 3.12 10.95
CA LEU A 267 18.44 2.37 10.94
C LEU A 267 18.66 0.86 11.20
N GLN A 268 19.78 0.30 10.72
CA GLN A 268 20.15 -1.10 10.89
C GLN A 268 21.17 -1.35 12.03
N SER A 269 21.21 -0.46 13.03
CA SER A 269 22.27 -0.46 14.06
C SER A 269 22.33 -1.71 14.94
N ARG A 270 21.26 -2.51 15.02
CA ARG A 270 21.24 -3.77 15.82
C ARG A 270 21.84 -4.98 15.12
N ASP A 271 21.82 -5.01 13.78
CA ASP A 271 22.42 -6.07 12.96
C ASP A 271 23.18 -5.46 11.77
N THR A 272 24.21 -4.68 12.09
CA THR A 272 24.98 -3.97 11.07
C THR A 272 25.72 -4.95 10.16
N ASP A 273 26.27 -6.04 10.70
CA ASP A 273 27.06 -6.99 9.91
C ASP A 273 26.18 -7.74 8.90
N GLY A 274 25.01 -8.25 9.30
CA GLY A 274 24.04 -8.88 8.40
C GLY A 274 23.49 -7.90 7.37
N ALA A 275 23.15 -6.68 7.80
CA ALA A 275 22.62 -5.64 6.93
C ALA A 275 23.62 -5.16 5.86
N MET A 276 24.93 -5.27 6.11
CA MET A 276 25.98 -4.83 5.19
C MET A 276 26.31 -5.88 4.11
N ILE A 277 26.08 -7.17 4.37
CA ILE A 277 26.39 -8.26 3.43
C ILE A 277 25.19 -8.74 2.60
N ARG A 278 23.96 -8.50 3.07
CA ARG A 278 22.75 -9.02 2.40
C ARG A 278 22.54 -8.42 1.01
N ALA A 279 22.01 -9.22 0.10
CA ALA A 279 21.59 -8.74 -1.22
C ALA A 279 20.37 -7.81 -1.11
N PRO A 280 20.20 -6.85 -2.03
CA PRO A 280 18.99 -6.05 -2.12
C PRO A 280 17.81 -6.94 -2.51
N GLU A 281 16.66 -6.72 -1.89
CA GLU A 281 15.44 -7.43 -2.26
C GLU A 281 14.82 -6.89 -3.55
N VAL A 282 14.20 -7.79 -4.31
CA VAL A 282 13.45 -7.47 -5.53
C VAL A 282 12.07 -8.09 -5.41
N ILE A 283 11.05 -7.24 -5.57
CA ILE A 283 9.65 -7.61 -5.47
C ILE A 283 8.98 -7.29 -6.80
N HIS A 284 8.19 -8.23 -7.31
CA HIS A 284 7.56 -8.11 -8.61
C HIS A 284 6.09 -7.71 -8.50
N GLY A 285 5.71 -6.67 -9.23
CA GLY A 285 4.33 -6.36 -9.61
C GLY A 285 4.09 -6.70 -11.08
N VAL A 286 2.86 -6.45 -11.55
CA VAL A 286 2.53 -6.54 -12.98
C VAL A 286 2.94 -5.23 -13.66
N GLY A 287 3.98 -5.29 -14.51
CA GLY A 287 4.52 -4.12 -15.20
C GLY A 287 5.28 -3.15 -14.28
N LYS A 288 5.64 -3.59 -13.08
CA LYS A 288 6.40 -2.84 -12.08
C LYS A 288 7.36 -3.77 -11.37
N THR A 289 8.58 -3.31 -11.12
CA THR A 289 9.54 -3.97 -10.25
C THR A 289 9.89 -3.02 -9.10
N TYR A 290 9.83 -3.52 -7.86
CA TYR A 290 10.18 -2.77 -6.67
C TYR A 290 11.53 -3.26 -6.18
N ARG A 291 12.53 -2.38 -6.18
CA ARG A 291 13.90 -2.71 -5.79
C ARG A 291 14.28 -2.02 -4.50
N GLU A 292 14.87 -2.78 -3.61
CA GLU A 292 15.43 -2.22 -2.40
C GLU A 292 16.63 -1.30 -2.68
N VAL A 293 16.66 -0.19 -1.95
CA VAL A 293 17.74 0.81 -2.00
C VAL A 293 18.29 1.07 -0.60
N PHE A 294 19.57 1.46 -0.54
CA PHE A 294 20.29 1.69 0.71
C PHE A 294 20.81 3.11 0.86
N ASP A 295 20.93 3.86 -0.23
CA ASP A 295 21.43 5.23 -0.23
C ASP A 295 20.29 6.22 0.03
N PHE A 296 19.91 6.35 1.30
CA PHE A 296 18.82 7.26 1.70
C PHE A 296 19.22 8.72 1.49
N GLU A 297 20.50 9.04 1.59
CA GLU A 297 21.04 10.37 1.29
C GLU A 297 20.88 10.70 -0.21
N GLY A 298 21.12 9.73 -1.08
CA GLY A 298 20.84 9.81 -2.52
C GLY A 298 19.35 10.02 -2.82
N LEU A 299 18.45 9.51 -1.97
CA LEU A 299 17.01 9.83 -2.02
C LEU A 299 16.68 11.25 -1.52
N GLY A 300 17.68 11.99 -1.03
CA GLY A 300 17.54 13.30 -0.42
C GLY A 300 16.96 13.25 0.99
N TRP A 301 17.06 12.11 1.69
CA TRP A 301 16.70 12.00 3.10
C TRP A 301 17.84 12.52 3.97
N SER A 302 17.48 12.91 5.19
CA SER A 302 18.37 13.37 6.24
C SER A 302 17.82 12.86 7.58
N TYR A 303 18.56 13.05 8.67
CA TYR A 303 18.09 12.69 10.01
C TYR A 303 16.79 13.41 10.41
N GLU A 304 16.51 14.57 9.81
CA GLU A 304 15.30 15.37 10.05
C GLU A 304 14.23 15.14 8.99
N HIS A 305 14.52 14.34 7.95
CA HIS A 305 13.57 14.09 6.88
C HIS A 305 12.38 13.28 7.41
N PRO A 306 11.12 13.73 7.21
CA PRO A 306 9.94 13.09 7.81
C PRO A 306 9.87 11.58 7.58
N ASN A 307 10.16 11.13 6.35
CA ASN A 307 10.17 9.70 6.01
C ASN A 307 11.22 8.90 6.80
N TYR A 308 12.39 9.48 7.07
CA TYR A 308 13.44 8.82 7.85
C TYR A 308 13.06 8.76 9.33
N VAL A 309 12.51 9.86 9.87
CA VAL A 309 12.00 9.91 11.24
C VAL A 309 10.90 8.87 11.44
N PHE A 310 9.95 8.78 10.49
CA PHE A 310 8.90 7.77 10.51
C PHE A 310 9.46 6.34 10.45
N ALA A 311 10.41 6.07 9.54
CA ALA A 311 11.07 4.78 9.43
C ALA A 311 11.76 4.35 10.73
N ALA A 312 12.53 5.27 11.34
CA ALA A 312 13.23 5.01 12.59
C ALA A 312 12.25 4.77 13.75
N ALA A 313 11.18 5.56 13.86
CA ALA A 313 10.15 5.38 14.88
C ALA A 313 9.43 4.03 14.73
N MET A 314 9.03 3.65 13.51
CA MET A 314 8.40 2.35 13.26
C MET A 314 9.35 1.19 13.58
N ASP A 315 10.63 1.28 13.18
CA ASP A 315 11.62 0.24 13.47
C ASP A 315 11.79 0.03 14.99
N GLU A 316 11.97 1.12 15.74
CA GLU A 316 12.11 1.06 17.19
C GLU A 316 10.86 0.50 17.88
N MET A 317 9.68 1.01 17.53
CA MET A 317 8.42 0.61 18.17
C MET A 317 8.06 -0.84 17.91
N ILE A 318 8.16 -1.31 16.66
CA ILE A 318 7.86 -2.72 16.32
C ILE A 318 8.84 -3.64 17.04
N ARG A 319 10.14 -3.31 17.05
CA ARG A 319 11.14 -4.14 17.75
C ARG A 319 10.88 -4.18 19.24
N SER A 320 10.56 -3.06 19.87
CA SER A 320 10.25 -3.00 21.30
C SER A 320 9.05 -3.89 21.63
N GLN A 321 7.95 -3.73 20.89
CA GLN A 321 6.72 -4.47 21.13
C GLN A 321 6.87 -5.98 20.88
N GLN A 322 7.63 -6.38 19.86
CA GLN A 322 7.92 -7.80 19.65
C GLN A 322 8.82 -8.37 20.75
N ALA A 323 9.83 -7.62 21.19
CA ALA A 323 10.72 -8.03 22.27
C ALA A 323 9.95 -8.23 23.59
N ASP A 324 9.01 -7.34 23.91
CA ASP A 324 8.11 -7.46 25.07
C ASP A 324 7.19 -8.69 24.99
N ALA A 325 6.93 -9.19 23.78
CA ALA A 325 6.13 -10.38 23.51
C ALA A 325 6.98 -11.66 23.33
N ASP A 326 8.28 -11.63 23.67
CA ASP A 326 9.26 -12.71 23.46
C ASP A 326 9.33 -13.19 21.99
N LYS A 327 9.13 -12.27 21.04
CA LYS A 327 9.24 -12.49 19.60
C LYS A 327 10.37 -11.65 19.04
N GLN A 328 11.14 -12.21 18.10
CA GLN A 328 12.24 -11.50 17.43
C GLN A 328 12.25 -11.87 15.94
N ALA A 329 11.13 -11.64 15.27
CA ALA A 329 10.98 -11.97 13.85
C ALA A 329 11.22 -10.74 12.95
N PHE A 330 11.15 -9.52 13.50
CA PHE A 330 11.29 -8.30 12.73
C PHE A 330 12.73 -8.04 12.29
N GLU A 331 12.95 -8.10 10.97
CA GLU A 331 14.21 -7.83 10.30
C GLU A 331 14.46 -6.31 10.19
N GLY A 332 13.41 -5.50 10.05
CA GLY A 332 13.52 -4.04 10.04
C GLY A 332 12.68 -3.34 8.98
N VAL A 333 12.84 -2.02 8.92
CA VAL A 333 12.27 -1.17 7.87
C VAL A 333 13.19 -1.13 6.66
N LYS A 334 12.65 -1.42 5.47
CA LYS A 334 13.35 -1.43 4.18
C LYS A 334 12.71 -0.41 3.23
N VAL A 335 13.50 0.18 2.33
CA VAL A 335 13.01 1.20 1.39
C VAL A 335 13.06 0.66 -0.03
N LEU A 336 11.95 0.79 -0.76
CA LEU A 336 11.80 0.31 -2.13
C LEU A 336 11.62 1.47 -3.09
N LEU A 337 12.33 1.40 -4.22
CA LEU A 337 12.12 2.27 -5.38
C LEU A 337 11.36 1.50 -6.45
N VAL A 338 10.43 2.18 -7.13
CA VAL A 338 9.60 1.58 -8.18
C VAL A 338 10.23 1.83 -9.53
N GLU A 339 10.33 0.76 -10.33
CA GLU A 339 10.77 0.79 -11.71
C GLU A 339 9.65 0.28 -12.62
N ASP A 340 9.47 0.93 -13.75
CA ASP A 340 8.46 0.55 -14.74
C ASP A 340 9.03 -0.52 -15.68
N ASP A 341 8.34 -1.65 -15.76
CA ASP A 341 8.65 -2.68 -16.74
C ASP A 341 7.83 -2.43 -18.01
N GLU A 342 8.47 -2.46 -19.18
CA GLU A 342 7.75 -2.38 -20.45
C GLU A 342 6.96 -3.67 -20.66
N VAL A 343 5.63 -3.57 -20.65
CA VAL A 343 4.72 -4.68 -20.94
C VAL A 343 3.88 -4.30 -22.16
N GLU A 344 4.11 -4.98 -23.27
CA GLU A 344 3.37 -4.73 -24.51
C GLU A 344 1.85 -4.83 -24.29
N GLY A 345 1.12 -3.79 -24.69
CA GLY A 345 -0.34 -3.76 -24.65
C GLY A 345 -0.96 -3.47 -23.29
N VAL A 346 -0.17 -3.24 -22.24
CA VAL A 346 -0.65 -2.79 -20.93
C VAL A 346 -0.25 -1.33 -20.73
N ASP A 347 -1.22 -0.48 -20.42
CA ASP A 347 -0.95 0.89 -19.99
C ASP A 347 -0.39 0.85 -18.56
N THR A 348 0.93 0.79 -18.43
CA THR A 348 1.63 0.80 -17.14
C THR A 348 1.78 2.21 -16.57
N THR A 349 1.13 3.23 -17.16
CA THR A 349 1.24 4.62 -16.71
C THR A 349 0.92 4.74 -15.22
N MET A 350 1.85 5.37 -14.50
CA MET A 350 1.69 5.76 -13.10
C MET A 350 1.98 7.25 -12.98
N LEU A 351 1.11 7.97 -12.27
CA LEU A 351 1.25 9.40 -12.02
C LEU A 351 1.38 9.67 -10.53
N MET A 352 2.37 10.49 -10.18
CA MET A 352 2.65 10.89 -8.81
C MET A 352 2.78 12.41 -8.73
N ASP A 353 2.12 13.04 -7.74
CA ASP A 353 2.22 14.48 -7.48
C ASP A 353 2.53 14.74 -6.00
N CYS A 354 3.82 14.67 -5.68
CA CYS A 354 4.39 14.80 -4.35
C CYS A 354 4.18 16.18 -3.67
N ARG A 355 3.76 17.21 -4.42
CA ARG A 355 3.42 18.53 -3.88
C ARG A 355 2.15 19.03 -4.54
N LEU A 356 0.98 18.85 -3.91
CA LEU A 356 -0.25 19.51 -4.35
C LEU A 356 -0.20 21.01 -3.96
N ASP A 357 -0.45 21.92 -4.90
CA ASP A 357 -0.43 23.37 -4.64
C ASP A 357 -1.49 23.72 -3.59
N SER A 358 -1.15 24.60 -2.65
CA SER A 358 -2.02 25.04 -1.54
C SER A 358 -3.36 25.65 -1.97
N ALA A 359 -3.52 26.02 -3.25
CA ALA A 359 -4.80 26.43 -3.83
C ALA A 359 -5.81 25.27 -3.98
N SER A 360 -5.33 24.04 -4.17
CA SER A 360 -6.18 22.83 -4.30
C SER A 360 -6.78 22.36 -2.96
N LYS A 361 -6.22 22.80 -1.82
CA LYS A 361 -6.85 22.62 -0.50
C LYS A 361 -8.16 23.41 -0.34
N ARG A 362 -8.41 24.47 -1.15
CA ARG A 362 -9.65 25.27 -1.06
C ARG A 362 -10.87 24.58 -1.66
N PHE A 363 -10.68 23.77 -2.71
CA PHE A 363 -11.80 23.09 -3.38
C PHE A 363 -12.31 21.84 -2.67
N ALA A 364 -11.53 21.28 -1.73
CA ALA A 364 -12.01 20.23 -0.84
C ALA A 364 -12.90 20.76 0.30
N GLY A 365 -12.98 22.09 0.48
CA GLY A 365 -13.76 22.74 1.55
C GLY A 365 -15.02 23.48 1.09
N GLU A 366 -15.29 23.57 -0.22
CA GLU A 366 -16.50 24.23 -0.74
C GLU A 366 -17.55 23.20 -1.16
N ALA A 367 -18.21 22.60 -0.18
CA ALA A 367 -19.55 22.06 -0.38
C ALA A 367 -20.53 23.23 -0.57
N PRO A 368 -21.47 23.19 -1.54
CA PRO A 368 -22.52 24.19 -1.62
C PRO A 368 -23.40 24.06 -0.38
N SER A 369 -23.52 25.15 0.36
CA SER A 369 -24.42 25.30 1.50
C SER A 369 -25.87 25.10 1.06
N LEU A 370 -26.36 23.86 1.16
CA LEU A 370 -27.80 23.60 1.11
C LEU A 370 -28.41 23.93 2.47
N CYS A 371 -28.76 25.20 2.63
CA CYS A 371 -29.64 25.70 3.67
C CYS A 371 -30.97 24.92 3.66
N LEU A 372 -31.15 24.00 4.60
CA LEU A 372 -32.48 23.61 5.07
C LEU A 372 -32.83 24.49 6.28
N ARG A 373 -33.46 25.63 5.99
CA ARG A 373 -34.22 26.38 7.01
C ARG A 373 -35.42 25.53 7.42
N TRP A 374 -35.47 25.13 8.68
CA TRP A 374 -36.72 24.72 9.30
C TRP A 374 -37.29 25.93 10.04
N SER A 375 -38.40 26.44 9.54
CA SER A 375 -39.24 27.42 10.22
C SER A 375 -40.12 26.65 11.21
N SER A 376 -40.06 27.05 12.48
CA SER A 376 -41.11 26.78 13.47
C SER A 376 -42.22 27.82 13.38
#